data_AF-A0A143BHU4-F1
#
_entry.id   AF-A0A143BHU4-F1
#
_cell.length_a   1.000
_cell.length_b   1.000
_cell.length_c   1.000
_cell.angle_alpha   90.00
_cell.angle_beta   90.00
_cell.angle_gamma   90.00
#
_symmetry.space_group_name_H-M   'P 1'
#
loop_
_entity.id
_entity.type
_entity.pdbx_description
1 polymer ?
#
loop_
_entity_poly.entity_id
_entity_poly.type
_entity_poly.pdbx_seq_one_letter_code
_entity_poly.pdbx_strand_id
1 'polypeptide(L)'
;MGCLSRIGCAVVLVAGAAAGYWLYGDRLPSVLSRAASGAADKVTDAAVRTSERLDSQEGARIAAEEEARRRAAREARDKELGWVTVNADNPVVPKGNPLAPLRRKSGPAYVSLTAAQVAGFLAPLLKQLPPSASTAQLALDGDQLLVRTSVSLSDFTGQTAIGSVLGKALVGEDTLFLAGPLEPVRPGLAQFQIRELRLKGIDVPTRVIPGIVRSLRAAAGQNAKGERAARPAVDSADSAGRGADGVALNALPVPLPSTVSDVRVVNGKLTLYRATSPATRKQ
;
A
#
# COMPACT_ATOMS: atom_id res chain seq x y z
N MET A 1 -17.12 -37.04 -25.88
CA MET A 1 -18.06 -37.84 -25.07
C MET A 1 -19.46 -37.22 -25.18
N GLY A 2 -20.49 -37.70 -25.84
CA GLY A 2 -20.72 -38.83 -26.73
C GLY A 2 -22.15 -38.67 -27.29
N CYS A 3 -22.30 -38.34 -28.57
CA CYS A 3 -23.62 -38.21 -29.21
C CYS A 3 -24.35 -39.57 -29.32
N LEU A 4 -23.60 -40.69 -29.37
CA LEU A 4 -24.19 -42.03 -29.39
C LEU A 4 -24.90 -42.42 -28.08
N SER A 5 -24.44 -41.96 -26.92
CA SER A 5 -25.09 -42.26 -25.63
C SER A 5 -26.46 -41.57 -25.50
N ARG A 6 -26.63 -40.40 -26.15
CA ARG A 6 -27.89 -39.65 -26.16
C ARG A 6 -28.95 -40.31 -27.04
N ILE A 7 -28.55 -40.91 -28.16
CA ILE A 7 -29.46 -41.60 -29.08
C ILE A 7 -30.03 -42.87 -28.43
N GLY A 8 -29.18 -43.65 -27.74
CA GLY A 8 -29.65 -44.84 -27.00
C GLY A 8 -30.64 -44.51 -25.88
N CYS A 9 -30.41 -43.42 -25.16
CA CYS A 9 -31.32 -42.96 -24.12
C CYS A 9 -32.70 -42.55 -24.68
N ALA A 10 -32.72 -41.85 -25.82
CA ALA A 10 -33.96 -41.44 -26.47
C ALA A 10 -34.82 -42.65 -26.91
N VAL A 11 -34.19 -43.69 -27.48
CA VAL A 11 -34.89 -44.91 -27.93
C VAL A 11 -35.53 -45.66 -26.75
N VAL A 12 -34.81 -45.77 -25.63
CA VAL A 12 -35.32 -46.43 -24.42
C VAL A 12 -36.51 -45.66 -23.82
N LEU A 13 -36.46 -44.32 -23.82
CA LEU A 13 -37.57 -43.50 -23.33
C LEU A 13 -38.83 -43.65 -24.19
N VAL A 14 -38.67 -43.69 -25.53
CA VAL A 14 -39.80 -43.86 -26.45
C VAL A 14 -40.43 -45.25 -26.30
N ALA A 15 -39.61 -46.30 -26.21
CA ALA A 15 -40.10 -47.66 -26.00
C ALA A 15 -40.81 -47.82 -24.64
N GLY A 16 -40.25 -47.23 -23.57
CA GLY A 16 -40.86 -47.23 -22.24
C GLY A 16 -42.19 -46.47 -22.18
N ALA A 17 -42.28 -45.33 -22.87
CA ALA A 17 -43.52 -44.56 -22.97
C ALA A 17 -44.63 -45.32 -23.73
N ALA A 18 -44.28 -45.97 -24.83
CA ALA A 18 -45.21 -46.78 -25.62
C ALA A 18 -45.74 -48.00 -24.82
N ALA A 19 -44.84 -48.71 -24.13
CA ALA A 19 -45.21 -49.83 -23.27
C ALA A 19 -46.10 -49.38 -22.08
N GLY A 20 -45.76 -48.25 -21.45
CA GLY A 20 -46.56 -47.68 -20.37
C GLY A 20 -47.96 -47.25 -20.81
N TYR A 21 -48.06 -46.60 -21.97
CA TYR A 21 -49.34 -46.18 -22.55
C TYR A 21 -50.25 -47.37 -22.88
N TRP A 22 -49.67 -48.47 -23.39
CA TRP A 22 -50.41 -49.68 -23.73
C TRP A 22 -50.91 -50.44 -22.48
N LEU A 23 -50.13 -50.44 -21.39
CA LEU A 23 -50.46 -51.16 -20.16
C LEU A 23 -51.41 -50.41 -19.20
N TYR A 24 -51.50 -49.08 -19.28
CA TYR A 24 -52.24 -48.28 -18.28
C TYR A 24 -53.07 -47.12 -18.86
N GLY A 25 -53.53 -47.26 -20.11
CA GLY A 25 -54.15 -46.22 -20.96
C GLY A 25 -55.18 -45.28 -20.31
N ASP A 26 -55.90 -45.68 -19.26
CA ASP A 26 -56.92 -44.84 -18.61
C ASP A 26 -56.58 -44.31 -17.20
N ARG A 27 -55.46 -44.72 -16.57
CA ARG A 27 -55.11 -44.28 -15.19
C ARG A 27 -53.80 -43.50 -15.06
N LEU A 28 -53.05 -43.32 -16.14
CA LEU A 28 -51.73 -42.68 -16.12
C LEU A 28 -51.67 -41.14 -16.02
N PRO A 29 -52.61 -40.33 -16.55
CA PRO A 29 -52.31 -38.93 -16.81
C PRO A 29 -52.04 -38.14 -15.53
N SER A 30 -52.77 -38.40 -14.44
CA SER A 30 -52.64 -37.62 -13.20
C SER A 30 -51.39 -37.95 -12.37
N VAL A 31 -50.88 -39.18 -12.45
CA VAL A 31 -49.71 -39.65 -11.70
C VAL A 31 -48.41 -39.31 -12.42
N LEU A 32 -48.41 -39.41 -13.76
CA LEU A 32 -47.27 -39.01 -14.58
C LEU A 32 -47.08 -37.49 -14.59
N SER A 33 -48.16 -36.70 -14.65
CA SER A 33 -48.04 -35.23 -14.59
C SER A 33 -47.40 -34.76 -13.29
N ARG A 34 -47.74 -35.40 -12.16
CA ARG A 34 -47.22 -35.04 -10.82
C ARG A 34 -45.77 -35.49 -10.61
N ALA A 35 -45.39 -36.64 -11.17
CA ALA A 35 -44.01 -37.11 -11.17
C ALA A 35 -43.11 -36.31 -12.13
N ALA A 36 -43.63 -35.95 -13.31
CA ALA A 36 -42.93 -35.14 -14.30
C ALA A 36 -42.71 -33.69 -13.81
N SER A 37 -43.70 -33.09 -13.14
CA SER A 37 -43.55 -31.75 -12.55
C SER A 37 -42.50 -31.74 -11.44
N GLY A 38 -42.51 -32.72 -10.53
CA GLY A 38 -41.51 -32.82 -9.46
C GLY A 38 -40.08 -33.11 -9.96
N ALA A 39 -39.94 -33.81 -11.09
CA ALA A 39 -38.65 -34.02 -11.74
C ALA A 39 -38.17 -32.74 -12.47
N ALA A 40 -39.07 -32.02 -13.14
CA ALA A 40 -38.76 -30.75 -13.80
C ALA A 40 -38.31 -29.67 -12.79
N ASP A 41 -38.99 -29.54 -11.65
CA ASP A 41 -38.61 -28.58 -10.61
C ASP A 41 -37.22 -28.86 -10.05
N LYS A 42 -36.86 -30.14 -9.83
CA LYS A 42 -35.52 -30.52 -9.36
C LYS A 42 -34.42 -30.23 -10.37
N VAL A 43 -34.68 -30.40 -11.66
CA VAL A 43 -33.72 -30.10 -12.72
C VAL A 43 -33.53 -28.58 -12.85
N THR A 44 -34.62 -27.81 -12.76
CA THR A 44 -34.57 -26.34 -12.79
C THR A 44 -33.79 -25.80 -11.58
N ASP A 45 -34.06 -26.31 -10.38
CA ASP A 45 -33.37 -25.91 -9.15
C ASP A 45 -31.88 -26.33 -9.15
N ALA A 46 -31.56 -27.50 -9.70
CA ALA A 46 -30.17 -27.92 -9.92
C ALA A 46 -29.44 -27.06 -10.97
N ALA A 47 -30.14 -26.63 -12.03
CA ALA A 47 -29.60 -25.74 -13.05
C ALA A 47 -29.37 -24.32 -12.51
N VAL A 48 -30.29 -23.79 -11.71
CA VAL A 48 -30.14 -22.49 -11.04
C VAL A 48 -28.96 -22.53 -10.06
N ARG A 49 -28.89 -23.55 -9.19
CA ARG A 49 -27.77 -23.68 -8.24
C ARG A 49 -26.41 -23.90 -8.90
N THR A 50 -26.36 -24.49 -10.10
CA THR A 50 -25.12 -24.61 -10.86
C THR A 50 -24.74 -23.32 -11.56
N SER A 51 -25.72 -22.56 -12.09
CA SER A 51 -25.51 -21.23 -12.66
C SER A 51 -24.97 -20.25 -11.61
N GLU A 52 -25.59 -20.19 -10.43
CA GLU A 52 -25.15 -19.31 -9.33
C GLU A 52 -23.72 -19.63 -8.87
N ARG A 53 -23.35 -20.92 -8.81
CA ARG A 53 -21.97 -21.32 -8.48
C ARG A 53 -20.99 -20.90 -9.57
N LEU A 54 -21.34 -21.04 -10.84
CA LEU A 54 -20.49 -20.64 -11.96
C LEU A 54 -20.29 -19.11 -11.96
N ASP A 55 -21.35 -18.33 -11.78
CA ASP A 55 -21.24 -16.86 -11.70
C ASP A 55 -20.38 -16.41 -10.50
N SER A 56 -20.54 -17.05 -9.34
CA SER A 56 -19.72 -16.75 -8.16
C SER A 56 -18.24 -17.13 -8.35
N GLN A 57 -17.96 -18.24 -9.03
CA GLN A 57 -16.61 -18.71 -9.30
C GLN A 57 -15.93 -17.87 -10.37
N GLU A 58 -16.67 -17.44 -11.39
CA GLU A 58 -16.21 -16.55 -12.44
C GLU A 58 -15.87 -15.16 -11.88
N GLY A 59 -16.72 -14.60 -11.01
CA GLY A 59 -16.46 -13.34 -10.31
C GLY A 59 -15.19 -13.39 -9.44
N ALA A 60 -14.99 -14.48 -8.70
CA ALA A 60 -13.77 -14.68 -7.91
C ALA A 60 -12.51 -14.81 -8.79
N ARG A 61 -12.62 -15.47 -9.95
CA ARG A 61 -11.53 -15.60 -10.91
C ARG A 61 -11.14 -14.24 -11.51
N ILE A 62 -12.13 -13.44 -11.91
CA ILE A 62 -11.90 -12.10 -12.46
C ILE A 62 -11.21 -11.21 -11.42
N ALA A 63 -11.69 -11.21 -10.17
CA ALA A 63 -11.08 -10.46 -9.08
C ALA A 63 -9.62 -10.89 -8.83
N ALA A 64 -9.36 -12.21 -8.81
CA ALA A 64 -8.01 -12.73 -8.63
C ALA A 64 -7.08 -12.38 -9.81
N GLU A 65 -7.59 -12.40 -11.05
CA GLU A 65 -6.81 -12.03 -12.24
C GLU A 65 -6.49 -10.53 -12.24
N GLU A 66 -7.44 -9.67 -11.87
CA GLU A 66 -7.18 -8.24 -11.71
C GLU A 66 -6.13 -7.98 -10.64
N GLU A 67 -6.21 -8.65 -9.49
CA GLU A 67 -5.20 -8.52 -8.44
C GLU A 67 -3.82 -9.00 -8.90
N ALA A 68 -3.75 -10.09 -9.65
CA ALA A 68 -2.51 -10.59 -10.23
C ALA A 68 -1.93 -9.58 -11.24
N ARG A 69 -2.77 -9.00 -12.09
CA ARG A 69 -2.37 -7.96 -13.06
C ARG A 69 -1.87 -6.71 -12.36
N ARG A 70 -2.54 -6.27 -11.29
CA ARG A 70 -2.10 -5.16 -10.44
C ARG A 70 -0.75 -5.46 -9.78
N ARG A 71 -0.54 -6.68 -9.26
CA ARG A 71 0.75 -7.12 -8.70
C ARG A 71 1.87 -7.12 -9.74
N ALA A 72 1.63 -7.72 -10.91
CA ALA A 72 2.60 -7.77 -12.00
C ALA A 72 2.99 -6.37 -12.50
N ALA A 73 2.02 -5.46 -12.65
CA ALA A 73 2.29 -4.07 -13.02
C ALA A 73 3.12 -3.33 -11.97
N ARG A 74 2.88 -3.62 -10.68
CA ARG A 74 3.68 -3.06 -9.56
C ARG A 74 5.11 -3.59 -9.57
N GLU A 75 5.29 -4.90 -9.77
CA GLU A 75 6.62 -5.51 -9.86
C GLU A 75 7.41 -5.03 -11.09
N ALA A 76 6.73 -4.83 -12.21
CA ALA A 76 7.33 -4.24 -13.40
C ALA A 76 7.82 -2.82 -13.12
N ARG A 77 6.98 -1.97 -12.51
CA ARG A 77 7.40 -0.63 -12.07
C ARG A 77 8.56 -0.72 -11.09
N ASP A 78 8.51 -1.60 -10.09
CA ASP A 78 9.57 -1.75 -9.09
C ASP A 78 10.95 -2.08 -9.70
N LYS A 79 10.97 -2.84 -10.80
CA LYS A 79 12.19 -3.15 -11.55
C LYS A 79 12.74 -1.97 -12.35
N GLU A 80 11.88 -1.07 -12.81
CA GLU A 80 12.28 0.14 -13.52
C GLU A 80 12.80 1.22 -12.57
N LEU A 81 12.44 1.14 -11.28
CA LEU A 81 12.90 2.08 -10.27
C LEU A 81 14.40 1.92 -10.01
N GLY A 82 15.13 3.03 -10.13
CA GLY A 82 16.52 3.14 -9.72
C GLY A 82 16.67 3.18 -8.20
N TRP A 83 16.40 2.07 -7.53
CA TRP A 83 16.54 1.94 -6.07
C TRP A 83 17.98 2.20 -5.63
N VAL A 84 18.12 3.12 -4.68
CA VAL A 84 19.42 3.45 -4.08
C VAL A 84 19.43 2.96 -2.65
N THR A 85 20.38 2.09 -2.33
CA THR A 85 20.64 1.68 -0.94
C THR A 85 21.20 2.85 -0.15
N VAL A 86 20.56 3.15 0.98
CA VAL A 86 20.97 4.18 1.91
C VAL A 86 21.34 3.50 3.22
N ASN A 87 22.62 3.61 3.58
CA ASN A 87 23.08 3.15 4.88
C ASN A 87 22.92 4.31 5.88
N ALA A 88 22.18 4.07 6.97
CA ALA A 88 21.94 5.09 7.99
C ALA A 88 23.23 5.47 8.75
N ASP A 89 24.16 4.52 8.89
CA ASP A 89 25.43 4.70 9.62
C ASP A 89 26.53 5.25 8.71
N ASN A 90 26.46 4.96 7.41
CA ASN A 90 27.40 5.49 6.43
C ASN A 90 26.67 5.89 5.14
N PRO A 91 25.93 7.02 5.16
CA PRO A 91 25.21 7.47 3.98
C PRO A 91 26.22 7.66 2.84
N VAL A 92 25.90 7.14 1.65
CA VAL A 92 26.68 7.42 0.45
C VAL A 92 26.55 8.91 0.15
N VAL A 93 27.48 9.71 0.68
CA VAL A 93 27.49 11.15 0.45
C VAL A 93 28.00 11.36 -0.97
N PRO A 94 27.19 11.93 -1.89
CA PRO A 94 27.69 12.30 -3.21
C PRO A 94 28.91 13.23 -3.06
N LYS A 95 29.86 13.16 -4.00
CA LYS A 95 31.05 14.03 -3.96
C LYS A 95 30.63 15.52 -3.95
N GLY A 96 30.80 16.18 -2.81
CA GLY A 96 30.45 17.59 -2.58
C GLY A 96 29.08 17.80 -1.94
N ASN A 97 28.88 18.95 -1.28
CA ASN A 97 27.59 19.31 -0.69
C ASN A 97 26.62 19.79 -1.78
N PRO A 98 25.58 19.02 -2.15
CA PRO A 98 24.68 19.37 -3.26
C PRO A 98 23.87 20.64 -3.00
N LEU A 99 23.80 21.09 -1.74
CA LEU A 99 23.05 22.28 -1.31
C LEU A 99 23.94 23.53 -1.23
N ALA A 100 25.25 23.39 -1.42
CA ALA A 100 26.19 24.51 -1.42
C ALA A 100 25.78 25.65 -2.40
N PRO A 101 25.25 25.37 -3.60
CA PRO A 101 24.79 26.43 -4.51
C PRO A 101 23.64 27.25 -3.92
N LEU A 102 22.68 26.63 -3.22
CA LEU A 102 21.52 27.31 -2.65
C LEU A 102 21.88 28.26 -1.50
N ARG A 103 23.00 28.00 -0.81
CA ARG A 103 23.48 28.83 0.30
C ARG A 103 24.13 30.14 -0.16
N ARG A 104 24.55 30.24 -1.42
CA ARG A 104 25.21 31.43 -1.95
C ARG A 104 24.17 32.52 -2.22
N LYS A 105 24.47 33.76 -1.84
CA LYS A 105 23.59 34.93 -2.08
C LYS A 105 23.28 35.13 -3.57
N SER A 106 24.26 34.84 -4.44
CA SER A 106 24.13 34.85 -5.91
C SER A 106 23.90 33.46 -6.51
N GLY A 107 23.48 32.48 -5.70
CA GLY A 107 23.24 31.12 -6.16
C GLY A 107 21.99 30.97 -7.04
N PRO A 108 21.75 29.79 -7.62
CA PRO A 108 20.51 29.50 -8.31
C PRO A 108 19.31 29.52 -7.35
N ALA A 109 18.11 29.78 -7.89
CA ALA A 109 16.87 29.77 -7.12
C ALA A 109 16.44 28.36 -6.70
N TYR A 110 16.87 27.33 -7.44
CA TYR A 110 16.57 25.94 -7.18
C TYR A 110 17.74 25.02 -7.56
N VAL A 111 17.75 23.82 -6.99
CA VAL A 111 18.66 22.73 -7.37
C VAL A 111 17.85 21.43 -7.45
N SER A 112 18.06 20.65 -8.51
CA SER A 112 17.43 19.34 -8.68
C SER A 112 18.44 18.23 -8.38
N LEU A 113 18.03 17.30 -7.52
CA LEU A 113 18.84 16.20 -7.01
C LEU A 113 18.35 14.85 -7.55
N THR A 114 19.29 13.95 -7.82
CA THR A 114 18.99 12.55 -8.15
C THR A 114 18.74 11.73 -6.88
N ALA A 115 18.11 10.55 -7.01
CA ALA A 115 17.87 9.65 -5.88
C ALA A 115 19.14 9.37 -5.06
N ALA A 116 20.29 9.19 -5.72
CA ALA A 116 21.58 8.98 -5.07
C ALA A 116 22.06 10.19 -4.24
N GLN A 117 21.76 11.41 -4.69
CA GLN A 117 22.11 12.62 -3.94
C GLN A 117 21.14 12.87 -2.78
N VAL A 118 19.89 12.46 -2.95
CA VAL A 118 18.84 12.56 -1.93
C VAL A 118 19.09 11.59 -0.77
N ALA A 119 19.64 10.40 -1.04
CA ALA A 119 19.97 9.39 -0.04
C ALA A 119 20.77 9.95 1.14
N GLY A 120 21.86 10.69 0.87
CA GLY A 120 22.67 11.30 1.93
C GLY A 120 21.97 12.43 2.68
N PHE A 121 21.01 13.09 2.05
CA PHE A 121 20.25 14.19 2.62
C PHE A 121 19.12 13.73 3.54
N LEU A 122 18.49 12.59 3.23
CA LEU A 122 17.38 12.01 3.99
C LEU A 122 17.85 11.10 5.15
N ALA A 123 19.15 11.07 5.47
CA ALA A 123 19.64 10.35 6.64
C ALA A 123 18.89 10.68 7.96
N PRO A 124 18.46 11.93 8.24
CA PRO A 124 17.65 12.23 9.43
C PRO A 124 16.27 11.58 9.41
N LEU A 125 15.69 11.33 8.23
CA LEU A 125 14.43 10.60 8.08
C LEU A 125 14.64 9.11 8.41
N LEU A 126 15.79 8.54 8.02
CA LEU A 126 16.12 7.14 8.31
C LEU A 126 16.26 6.87 9.81
N LYS A 127 16.73 7.85 10.58
CA LYS A 127 16.75 7.78 12.06
C LYS A 127 15.36 7.70 12.69
N GLN A 128 14.31 8.01 11.92
CA GLN A 128 12.92 7.89 12.37
C GLN A 128 12.28 6.54 12.04
N LEU A 129 12.97 5.69 11.28
CA LEU A 129 12.53 4.33 11.02
C LEU A 129 12.68 3.46 12.28
N PRO A 130 12.01 2.29 12.34
CA PRO A 130 12.15 1.37 13.46
C PRO A 130 13.61 1.02 13.75
N PRO A 131 13.99 0.74 15.00
CA PRO A 131 15.36 0.40 15.35
C PRO A 131 15.87 -0.86 14.65
N SER A 132 14.97 -1.78 14.28
CA SER A 132 15.30 -2.98 13.52
C SER A 132 15.38 -2.75 12.00
N ALA A 133 15.29 -1.49 11.54
CA ALA A 133 15.38 -1.15 10.13
C ALA A 133 16.79 -1.42 9.58
N SER A 134 16.89 -2.51 8.82
CA SER A 134 18.08 -2.86 8.05
C SER A 134 17.85 -2.54 6.56
N THR A 135 18.95 -2.31 5.85
CA THR A 135 18.97 -2.22 4.38
C THR A 135 17.98 -1.23 3.77
N ALA A 136 17.90 0.00 4.29
CA ALA A 136 17.00 1.01 3.74
C ALA A 136 17.35 1.32 2.29
N GLN A 137 16.35 1.35 1.42
CA GLN A 137 16.47 1.71 0.01
C GLN A 137 15.47 2.81 -0.32
N LEU A 138 15.87 3.69 -1.22
CA LEU A 138 15.13 4.89 -1.58
C LEU A 138 15.03 5.00 -3.09
N ALA A 139 13.84 5.33 -3.58
CA ALA A 139 13.60 5.64 -4.99
C ALA A 139 12.71 6.89 -5.10
N LEU A 140 12.84 7.58 -6.23
CA LEU A 140 11.97 8.69 -6.60
C LEU A 140 11.18 8.26 -7.83
N ASP A 141 9.87 8.34 -7.75
CA ASP A 141 8.98 7.90 -8.82
C ASP A 141 7.90 8.94 -9.05
N GLY A 142 7.89 9.54 -10.24
CA GLY A 142 6.99 10.64 -10.57
C GLY A 142 7.09 11.80 -9.57
N ASP A 143 6.08 11.94 -8.72
CA ASP A 143 5.91 12.93 -7.66
C ASP A 143 6.05 12.35 -6.23
N GLN A 144 6.45 11.09 -6.11
CA GLN A 144 6.50 10.37 -4.85
C GLN A 144 7.92 9.98 -4.44
N LEU A 145 8.13 10.02 -3.14
CA LEU A 145 9.26 9.39 -2.48
C LEU A 145 8.86 7.97 -2.07
N LEU A 146 9.66 7.00 -2.47
CA LEU A 146 9.49 5.59 -2.13
C LEU A 146 10.62 5.17 -1.19
N VAL A 147 10.26 4.55 -0.08
CA VAL A 147 11.20 4.03 0.91
C VAL A 147 10.84 2.58 1.19
N ARG A 148 11.82 1.68 1.10
CA ARG A 148 11.67 0.30 1.55
C ARG A 148 12.80 -0.09 2.49
N THR A 149 12.49 -0.90 3.49
CA THR A 149 13.47 -1.36 4.48
C THR A 149 13.02 -2.70 5.07
N SER A 150 13.97 -3.55 5.43
CA SER A 150 13.70 -4.75 6.21
C SER A 150 13.58 -4.37 7.68
N VAL A 151 12.50 -4.76 8.33
CA VAL A 151 12.20 -4.44 9.73
C VAL A 151 11.76 -5.70 10.46
N SER A 152 12.08 -5.80 11.74
CA SER A 152 11.53 -6.88 12.57
C SER A 152 10.05 -6.64 12.80
N LEU A 153 9.23 -7.68 12.60
CA LEU A 153 7.80 -7.60 12.86
C LEU A 153 7.48 -7.36 14.34
N SER A 154 8.41 -7.69 15.24
CA SER A 154 8.32 -7.38 16.68
C SER A 154 8.23 -5.89 16.99
N ASP A 155 8.75 -5.02 16.11
CA ASP A 155 8.67 -3.57 16.32
C ASP A 155 7.22 -3.05 16.17
N PHE A 156 6.34 -3.86 15.56
CA PHE A 156 4.94 -3.54 15.31
C PHE A 156 3.96 -4.29 16.23
N THR A 157 4.42 -5.23 17.07
CA THR A 157 3.57 -6.04 17.97
C THR A 157 3.12 -5.33 19.25
N GLY A 158 3.55 -4.08 19.50
CA GLY A 158 3.15 -3.26 20.65
C GLY A 158 1.68 -2.75 20.58
N GLN A 159 1.38 -1.64 21.28
CA GLN A 159 0.04 -0.99 21.33
C GLN A 159 -0.43 -0.38 19.98
N THR A 160 0.01 -0.92 18.86
CA THR A 160 -0.48 -0.53 17.54
C THR A 160 -1.70 -1.37 17.17
N ALA A 161 -2.55 -0.85 16.27
CA ALA A 161 -3.72 -1.58 15.78
C ALA A 161 -3.38 -2.91 15.08
N ILE A 162 -2.11 -3.09 14.65
CA ILE A 162 -1.62 -4.32 14.02
C ILE A 162 -1.30 -5.38 15.08
N GLY A 163 -0.71 -4.97 16.21
CA GLY A 163 -0.40 -5.85 17.34
C GLY A 163 -1.63 -6.52 17.95
N SER A 164 -2.77 -5.83 18.01
CA SER A 164 -4.03 -6.39 18.53
C SER A 164 -4.63 -7.51 17.67
N VAL A 165 -4.35 -7.51 16.36
CA VAL A 165 -4.89 -8.51 15.42
C VAL A 165 -3.89 -9.63 15.14
N LEU A 166 -2.59 -9.33 15.16
CA LEU A 166 -1.54 -10.24 14.68
C LEU A 166 -0.44 -10.57 15.71
N GLY A 167 -0.53 -10.05 16.93
CA GLY A 167 0.56 -9.99 17.94
C GLY A 167 1.12 -11.31 18.47
N LYS A 168 0.64 -12.48 18.01
CA LYS A 168 1.21 -13.80 18.38
C LYS A 168 1.79 -14.60 17.21
N ALA A 169 1.60 -14.15 15.96
CA ALA A 169 2.05 -14.85 14.75
C ALA A 169 3.12 -14.10 13.95
N LEU A 170 3.46 -12.88 14.38
CA LEU A 170 4.41 -12.00 13.72
C LEU A 170 5.81 -12.18 14.31
N VAL A 171 6.52 -13.20 13.82
CA VAL A 171 7.93 -13.46 14.13
C VAL A 171 8.74 -13.38 12.84
N GLY A 172 9.89 -12.72 12.88
CA GLY A 172 10.82 -12.60 11.76
C GLY A 172 10.98 -11.19 11.20
N GLU A 173 11.80 -11.07 10.17
CA GLU A 173 12.02 -9.84 9.41
C GLU A 173 11.06 -9.76 8.22
N ASP A 174 10.61 -8.56 7.91
CA ASP A 174 9.72 -8.31 6.79
C ASP A 174 10.05 -6.98 6.11
N THR A 175 9.60 -6.82 4.86
CA THR A 175 9.80 -5.59 4.10
C THR A 175 8.68 -4.60 4.41
N LEU A 176 9.05 -3.48 5.04
CA LEU A 176 8.22 -2.29 5.14
C LEU A 176 8.44 -1.44 3.89
N PHE A 177 7.36 -1.10 3.21
CA PHE A 177 7.35 -0.16 2.09
C PHE A 177 6.48 1.05 2.45
N LEU A 178 7.00 2.25 2.18
CA LEU A 178 6.35 3.53 2.41
C LEU A 178 6.40 4.34 1.12
N ALA A 179 5.27 4.91 0.72
CA ALA A 179 5.21 5.81 -0.42
C ALA A 179 4.33 7.03 -0.16
N GLY A 180 4.74 8.14 -0.76
CA GLY A 180 3.93 9.34 -0.85
C GLY A 180 4.73 10.60 -1.17
N PRO A 181 4.07 11.76 -1.22
CA PRO A 181 4.72 13.00 -1.61
C PRO A 181 5.57 13.56 -0.48
N LEU A 182 6.58 14.34 -0.86
CA LEU A 182 7.34 15.19 0.04
C LEU A 182 6.84 16.62 -0.12
N GLU A 183 6.23 17.17 0.93
CA GLU A 183 5.59 18.49 0.90
C GLU A 183 6.31 19.48 1.83
N PRO A 184 6.41 20.77 1.46
CA PRO A 184 6.94 21.78 2.35
C PRO A 184 5.94 22.10 3.47
N VAL A 185 6.44 22.22 4.70
CA VAL A 185 5.64 22.75 5.83
C VAL A 185 6.01 24.21 6.07
N ARG A 186 7.31 24.48 6.18
CA ARG A 186 7.88 25.83 6.39
C ARG A 186 9.37 25.83 6.00
N PRO A 187 10.02 26.99 5.87
CA PRO A 187 11.45 27.02 5.62
C PRO A 187 12.25 26.19 6.64
N GLY A 188 13.09 25.29 6.13
CA GLY A 188 13.82 24.33 6.94
C GLY A 188 13.04 23.09 7.42
N LEU A 189 11.78 22.89 7.01
CA LEU A 189 11.00 21.71 7.37
C LEU A 189 10.05 21.27 6.24
N ALA A 190 10.23 20.03 5.81
CA ALA A 190 9.27 19.33 4.96
C ALA A 190 8.60 18.19 5.74
N GLN A 191 7.56 17.62 5.14
CA GLN A 191 6.86 16.45 5.63
C GLN A 191 6.80 15.39 4.53
N PHE A 192 7.20 14.16 4.86
CA PHE A 192 6.98 13.00 4.00
C PHE A 192 5.62 12.40 4.35
N GLN A 193 4.61 12.70 3.54
CA GLN A 193 3.25 12.27 3.80
C GLN A 193 3.06 10.84 3.30
N ILE A 194 2.85 9.91 4.23
CA ILE A 194 2.66 8.50 3.88
C ILE A 194 1.23 8.31 3.40
N ARG A 195 1.10 7.96 2.12
CA ARG A 195 -0.19 7.67 1.46
C ARG A 195 -0.39 6.18 1.27
N GLU A 196 0.69 5.45 1.02
CA GLU A 196 0.70 4.01 0.89
C GLU A 196 1.73 3.43 1.86
N LEU A 197 1.31 2.40 2.59
CA LEU A 197 2.15 1.62 3.48
C LEU A 197 1.90 0.15 3.20
N ARG A 198 2.98 -0.62 3.01
CA ARG A 198 2.88 -2.07 2.86
C ARG A 198 3.80 -2.77 3.85
N LEU A 199 3.33 -3.90 4.33
CA LEU A 199 4.11 -4.83 5.15
C LEU A 199 3.85 -6.23 4.60
N LYS A 200 4.90 -7.03 4.36
CA LYS A 200 4.75 -8.34 3.70
C LYS A 200 4.13 -8.31 2.30
N GLY A 201 4.24 -7.17 1.62
CA GLY A 201 3.53 -6.95 0.34
C GLY A 201 2.01 -6.78 0.48
N ILE A 202 1.48 -6.72 1.70
CA ILE A 202 0.06 -6.46 1.97
C ILE A 202 -0.13 -4.94 2.15
N ASP A 203 -1.09 -4.37 1.41
CA ASP A 203 -1.47 -2.96 1.53
C ASP A 203 -2.16 -2.71 2.87
N VAL A 204 -1.61 -1.79 3.67
CA VAL A 204 -2.20 -1.39 4.96
C VAL A 204 -3.31 -0.37 4.72
N PRO A 205 -4.51 -0.56 5.30
CA PRO A 205 -5.62 0.37 5.11
C PRO A 205 -5.26 1.80 5.55
N THR A 206 -5.61 2.78 4.73
CA THR A 206 -5.28 4.20 4.93
C THR A 206 -5.72 4.76 6.28
N ARG A 207 -6.79 4.22 6.87
CA ARG A 207 -7.28 4.62 8.21
C ARG A 207 -6.32 4.26 9.35
N VAL A 208 -5.47 3.26 9.16
CA VAL A 208 -4.54 2.76 10.19
C VAL A 208 -3.19 3.47 10.09
N ILE A 209 -2.84 4.00 8.91
CA ILE A 209 -1.56 4.68 8.65
C ILE A 209 -1.24 5.75 9.70
N PRO A 210 -2.12 6.70 10.07
CA PRO A 210 -1.79 7.74 11.04
C PRO A 210 -1.37 7.18 12.42
N GLY A 211 -1.98 6.07 12.84
CA GLY A 211 -1.63 5.40 14.10
C GLY A 211 -0.22 4.81 14.06
N ILE A 212 0.13 4.16 12.94
CA ILE A 212 1.45 3.57 12.72
C ILE A 212 2.51 4.66 12.62
N VAL A 213 2.26 5.72 11.85
CA VAL A 213 3.19 6.85 11.72
C VAL A 213 3.44 7.50 13.09
N ARG A 214 2.40 7.63 13.93
CA ARG A 214 2.55 8.14 15.29
C ARG A 214 3.45 7.24 16.14
N SER A 215 3.30 5.91 16.07
CA SER A 215 4.18 5.00 16.81
C SER A 215 5.62 5.06 16.32
N LEU A 216 5.84 5.17 15.00
CA LEU A 216 7.18 5.36 14.42
C LEU A 216 7.84 6.65 14.94
N ARG A 217 7.13 7.77 14.93
CA ARG A 217 7.63 9.04 15.48
C ARG A 217 7.92 8.95 16.98
N ALA A 218 7.08 8.25 17.74
CA ALA A 218 7.29 8.05 19.17
C ALA A 218 8.56 7.21 19.45
N ALA A 219 8.78 6.13 18.70
CA ALA A 219 9.98 5.31 18.81
C ALA A 219 11.25 6.11 18.43
N ALA A 220 11.20 6.87 17.32
CA ALA A 220 12.26 7.78 16.92
C ALA A 220 12.62 8.82 17.98
N GLY A 221 11.59 9.42 18.61
CA GLY A 221 11.76 10.40 19.68
C GLY A 221 12.36 9.81 20.94
N GLN A 222 12.09 8.54 21.25
CA GLN A 222 12.73 7.82 22.37
C GLN A 222 14.22 7.57 22.10
N ASN A 223 14.58 7.21 20.87
CA ASN A 223 15.98 7.05 20.45
C ASN A 223 16.76 8.37 20.52
N ALA A 224 16.13 9.50 20.15
CA ALA A 224 16.73 10.83 20.28
C ALA A 224 16.83 11.34 21.73
N LYS A 225 15.96 10.85 22.63
CA LYS A 225 15.90 11.28 24.04
C LYS A 225 17.08 10.80 24.88
N GLY A 226 17.90 9.89 24.37
CA GLY A 226 19.20 9.52 24.96
C GLY A 226 20.24 10.65 24.94
N GLU A 227 20.06 11.69 24.11
CA GLU A 227 21.12 12.71 23.89
C GLU A 227 20.76 14.16 24.27
N ARG A 228 19.49 14.50 24.46
CA ARG A 228 19.08 15.66 25.31
C ARG A 228 17.57 15.71 25.42
N ALA A 229 17.08 15.68 26.65
CA ALA A 229 15.67 15.81 26.97
C ALA A 229 15.08 17.12 26.42
N ALA A 230 14.12 17.00 25.50
CA ALA A 230 13.05 17.96 25.29
C ALA A 230 11.71 17.21 25.30
N ARG A 231 10.74 17.79 26.01
CA ARG A 231 9.43 17.21 26.37
C ARG A 231 8.61 16.81 25.13
N PRO A 232 7.83 15.71 25.17
CA PRO A 232 6.87 15.43 24.12
C PRO A 232 5.73 16.46 24.19
N ALA A 233 5.47 17.14 23.07
CA ALA A 233 4.27 17.96 22.91
C ALA A 233 3.08 17.00 22.78
N VAL A 234 2.33 16.91 23.87
CA VAL A 234 1.10 16.12 23.97
C VAL A 234 -0.02 16.86 23.25
N ASP A 235 -0.69 16.13 22.36
CA ASP A 235 -2.09 16.26 21.98
C ASP A 235 -2.66 17.66 21.74
N SER A 236 -2.41 18.19 20.55
CA SER A 236 -3.31 19.15 19.89
C SER A 236 -3.21 18.93 18.40
N ALA A 237 -4.03 18.01 17.88
CA ALA A 237 -4.28 17.95 16.45
C ALA A 237 -5.23 19.11 16.12
N ASP A 238 -4.84 19.99 15.21
CA ASP A 238 -5.75 21.02 14.73
C ASP A 238 -6.91 20.41 13.92
N SER A 239 -7.92 21.23 13.62
CA SER A 239 -9.06 20.83 12.78
C SER A 239 -8.66 20.36 11.37
N ALA A 240 -7.42 20.61 10.93
CA ALA A 240 -6.86 20.16 9.67
C ALA A 240 -6.05 18.85 9.78
N GLY A 241 -6.05 18.20 10.95
CA GLY A 241 -5.34 16.94 11.18
C GLY A 241 -3.81 17.09 11.18
N ARG A 242 -3.29 18.22 11.64
CA ARG A 242 -1.86 18.48 11.85
C ARG A 242 -1.52 18.51 13.33
N GLY A 243 -0.34 18.00 13.68
CA GLY A 243 0.19 18.08 15.05
C GLY A 243 0.63 19.49 15.42
N ALA A 244 1.05 19.68 16.67
CA ALA A 244 1.52 20.96 17.21
C ALA A 244 2.74 21.55 16.47
N ASP A 245 3.47 20.72 15.73
CA ASP A 245 4.60 21.07 14.86
C ASP A 245 4.19 21.49 13.44
N GLY A 246 2.89 21.48 13.13
CA GLY A 246 2.33 21.78 11.81
C GLY A 246 2.44 20.62 10.81
N VAL A 247 2.90 19.46 11.25
CA VAL A 247 3.12 18.26 10.43
C VAL A 247 1.85 17.39 10.44
N ALA A 248 1.45 16.88 9.28
CA ALA A 248 0.28 16.01 9.18
C ALA A 248 0.40 14.74 10.07
N LEU A 249 -0.73 14.22 10.55
CA LEU A 249 -0.76 13.03 11.41
C LEU A 249 -0.20 11.77 10.73
N ASN A 250 -0.32 11.67 9.40
CA ASN A 250 0.21 10.59 8.57
C ASN A 250 1.56 10.94 7.91
N ALA A 251 2.27 11.96 8.41
CA ALA A 251 3.54 12.37 7.82
C ALA A 251 4.73 12.26 8.79
N LEU A 252 5.89 11.96 8.23
CA LEU A 252 7.17 11.98 8.94
C LEU A 252 7.87 13.33 8.70
N PRO A 253 8.34 14.03 9.75
CA PRO A 253 9.05 15.29 9.59
C PRO A 253 10.41 15.06 8.92
N VAL A 254 10.70 15.84 7.88
CA VAL A 254 11.99 15.84 7.19
C VAL A 254 12.68 17.19 7.45
N PRO A 255 13.67 17.23 8.36
CA PRO A 255 14.40 18.48 8.63
C PRO A 255 15.22 18.87 7.40
N LEU A 256 15.07 20.12 6.98
CA LEU A 256 15.81 20.70 5.86
C LEU A 256 16.68 21.85 6.36
N PRO A 257 17.73 22.25 5.62
CA PRO A 257 18.42 23.50 5.88
C PRO A 257 17.45 24.67 5.77
N SER A 258 17.56 25.65 6.67
CA SER A 258 16.73 26.87 6.66
C SER A 258 16.84 27.69 5.37
N THR A 259 17.88 27.44 4.56
CA THR A 259 18.04 28.01 3.23
C THR A 259 17.08 27.43 2.19
N VAL A 260 16.30 26.40 2.52
CA VAL A 260 15.31 25.76 1.64
C VAL A 260 13.91 26.12 2.13
N SER A 261 13.06 26.65 1.24
CA SER A 261 11.67 27.01 1.55
C SER A 261 10.63 26.07 0.95
N ASP A 262 10.90 25.53 -0.24
CA ASP A 262 10.00 24.62 -0.95
C ASP A 262 10.78 23.40 -1.44
N VAL A 263 10.11 22.26 -1.49
CA VAL A 263 10.63 20.97 -1.91
C VAL A 263 9.58 20.27 -2.75
N ARG A 264 9.98 19.76 -3.92
CA ARG A 264 9.09 19.05 -4.83
C ARG A 264 9.79 17.85 -5.43
N VAL A 265 9.10 16.72 -5.48
CA VAL A 265 9.52 15.58 -6.30
C VAL A 265 8.84 15.73 -7.66
N VAL A 266 9.62 15.79 -8.73
CA VAL A 266 9.11 15.92 -10.09
C VAL A 266 9.99 15.09 -11.03
N ASN A 267 9.36 14.25 -11.86
CA ASN A 267 10.04 13.42 -12.86
C ASN A 267 11.17 12.55 -12.26
N GLY A 268 10.95 11.98 -11.08
CA GLY A 268 11.94 11.14 -10.39
C GLY A 268 13.16 11.91 -9.87
N LYS A 269 13.07 13.25 -9.74
CA LYS A 269 14.10 14.12 -9.18
C LYS A 269 13.53 14.95 -8.04
N LEU A 270 14.35 15.27 -7.05
CA LEU A 270 13.98 16.13 -5.95
C LEU A 270 14.47 17.55 -6.21
N THR A 271 13.57 18.49 -6.44
CA THR A 271 13.88 19.91 -6.61
C THR A 271 13.69 20.66 -5.30
N LEU A 272 14.76 21.30 -4.85
CA LEU A 272 14.81 22.13 -3.64
C LEU A 272 14.88 23.60 -4.05
N TYR A 273 14.00 24.42 -3.50
CA TYR A 273 13.92 25.85 -3.77
C TYR A 273 14.49 26.66 -2.61
N ARG A 274 15.25 27.68 -2.95
CA ARG A 274 15.88 28.57 -1.96
C ARG A 274 14.83 29.40 -1.24
N ALA A 275 14.96 29.48 0.08
CA ALA A 275 14.23 30.44 0.90
C ALA A 275 14.65 31.87 0.53
N THR A 276 13.69 32.68 0.10
CA THR A 276 13.86 34.13 0.14
C THR A 276 13.90 34.51 1.61
N SER A 277 15.08 34.87 2.11
CA SER A 277 15.17 35.45 3.45
C SER A 277 14.22 36.66 3.46
N PRO A 278 13.18 36.71 4.31
CA PRO A 278 12.42 37.93 4.44
C PRO A 278 13.43 38.98 4.91
N ALA A 279 13.69 39.95 4.04
CA ALA A 279 14.45 41.13 4.44
C ALA A 279 13.81 41.62 5.73
N THR A 280 14.58 41.63 6.81
CA THR A 280 14.22 42.25 8.08
C THR A 280 13.76 43.67 7.75
N ARG A 281 12.44 43.85 7.65
CA ARG A 281 11.83 45.17 7.52
C ARG A 281 12.01 45.82 8.89
N LYS A 282 13.15 46.51 9.07
CA LYS A 282 13.32 47.47 10.16
C LYS A 282 12.19 48.49 9.98
N GLN A 283 11.17 48.40 10.82
CA GLN A 283 10.36 49.56 11.17
C GLN A 283 11.12 50.39 12.19
#